data_AF-A0A9X4PE47-F1
#
_entry.id   AF-A0A9X4PE47-F1
#
_cell.length_a   1.000
_cell.length_b   1.000
_cell.length_c   1.000
_cell.angle_alpha   90.00
_cell.angle_beta   90.00
_cell.angle_gamma   90.00
#
_symmetry.space_group_name_H-M   'P 1'
#
loop_
_entity.id
_entity.type
_entity.pdbx_description
1 polymer ?
#
loop_
_entity_poly.entity_id
_entity_poly.type
_entity_poly.pdbx_seq_one_letter_code
_entity_poly.pdbx_strand_id
1 'polypeptide(L)' 'MDIADIRSKSSQELHEILVNLRKEFVNLVFQKKLGQCSNISRFGLIRKSIARVLTILNERRIEEENA' A
#
# COMPACT_ATOMS: atom_id res chain seq x y z
N MET A 1 -5.90 4.24 6.59
CA MET A 1 -5.43 2.87 6.83
C MET A 1 -4.44 2.95 7.96
N ASP A 2 -4.88 2.53 9.14
CA ASP A 2 -4.10 2.70 10.36
C ASP A 2 -3.08 1.57 10.50
N ILE A 3 -1.95 1.88 11.13
CA ILE A 3 -0.80 0.96 11.22
C ILE A 3 -1.18 -0.28 12.03
N ALA A 4 -2.04 -0.12 13.04
CA ALA A 4 -2.56 -1.22 13.84
C ALA A 4 -3.30 -2.27 12.99
N ASP A 5 -4.13 -1.83 12.04
CA ASP A 5 -4.88 -2.71 11.13
C ASP A 5 -3.99 -3.44 10.14
N ILE A 6 -2.84 -2.87 9.79
CA ILE A 6 -1.88 -3.49 8.87
C ILE A 6 -1.06 -4.55 9.64
N ARG A 7 -0.71 -4.28 10.90
CA ARG A 7 0.04 -5.24 11.73
C ARG A 7 -0.77 -6.48 12.11
N SER A 8 -2.07 -6.36 12.28
CA SER A 8 -2.96 -7.49 12.61
C SER A 8 -3.19 -8.47 11.45
N LYS A 9 -2.83 -8.10 10.23
CA LYS A 9 -3.04 -8.92 9.03
C LYS A 9 -1.92 -9.92 8.77
N SER A 10 -2.24 -11.04 8.11
CA SER A 10 -1.25 -12.02 7.70
C SER A 10 -0.34 -11.49 6.58
N SER A 11 0.86 -12.07 6.41
CA SER A 11 1.80 -11.64 5.36
C SER A 11 1.22 -11.79 3.95
N GLN A 12 0.33 -12.77 3.77
CA GLN A 12 -0.36 -13.05 2.52
C GLN A 12 -1.44 -11.99 2.21
N GLU A 13 -2.25 -11.62 3.20
CA GLU A 13 -3.21 -10.52 3.07
C GLU A 13 -2.50 -9.18 2.81
N LEU A 14 -1.33 -8.95 3.40
CA LEU A 14 -0.52 -7.76 3.15
C LEU A 14 -0.06 -7.69 1.68
N HIS A 15 0.29 -8.82 1.08
CA HIS A 15 0.62 -8.88 -0.34
C HIS A 15 -0.60 -8.60 -1.22
N GLU A 16 -1.77 -9.12 -0.89
CA GLU A 16 -3.01 -8.83 -1.62
C GLU A 16 -3.38 -7.33 -1.56
N ILE A 17 -3.27 -6.74 -0.37
CA ILE A 17 -3.48 -5.30 -0.16
C ILE A 17 -2.50 -4.49 -0.99
N LEU A 18 -1.22 -4.89 -1.02
CA LEU A 18 -0.20 -4.22 -1.81
C LEU A 18 -0.54 -4.24 -3.31
N VAL A 19 -1.00 -5.39 -3.83
CA VAL A 19 -1.42 -5.52 -5.24
C VAL A 19 -2.63 -4.62 -5.53
N ASN A 20 -3.62 -4.60 -4.64
CA ASN A 20 -4.81 -3.77 -4.80
C ASN A 20 -4.48 -2.26 -4.77
N LEU A 21 -3.63 -1.83 -3.83
CA LEU A 21 -3.17 -0.43 -3.76
C LEU A 21 -2.38 -0.02 -5.01
N ARG A 22 -1.56 -0.92 -5.58
CA ARG A 22 -0.84 -0.64 -6.84
C ARG A 22 -1.78 -0.53 -8.04
N LYS A 23 -2.80 -1.39 -8.12
CA LYS A 23 -3.85 -1.28 -9.16
C LYS A 23 -4.59 0.05 -9.06
N GLU A 24 -5.01 0.43 -7.86
CA GLU A 24 -5.67 1.72 -7.61
C GLU A 24 -4.76 2.89 -8.01
N PHE A 25 -3.46 2.82 -7.68
CA PHE A 25 -2.50 3.84 -8.09
C PHE A 25 -2.40 3.99 -9.61
N VAL A 26 -2.29 2.88 -10.35
CA VAL A 26 -2.22 2.91 -11.83
C VAL A 26 -3.50 3.49 -12.42
N ASN A 27 -4.67 3.14 -11.89
CA ASN A 27 -5.95 3.70 -12.31
C ASN A 27 -5.99 5.22 -12.10
N LEU A 28 -5.51 5.72 -10.96
CA LEU A 28 -5.43 7.16 -10.73
C LEU A 28 -4.42 7.85 -11.64
N VAL A 29 -3.27 7.23 -11.91
CA VAL A 29 -2.30 7.76 -12.89
C VAL A 29 -2.95 7.86 -14.27
N PHE A 30 -3.73 6.86 -14.67
CA PHE A 30 -4.46 6.88 -15.94
C PHE A 30 -5.50 8.01 -15.97
N GLN A 31 -6.33 8.15 -14.93
CA GLN A 31 -7.31 9.24 -14.82
C GLN A 31 -6.65 10.63 -14.82
N LYS A 32 -5.47 10.76 -14.20
CA LYS A 32 -4.65 11.98 -14.23
C LYS A 32 -4.16 12.30 -15.63
N LYS A 33 -3.68 11.29 -16.38
CA LYS A 33 -3.27 11.46 -17.78
C LYS A 33 -4.45 11.84 -18.69
N LEU A 34 -5.65 11.32 -18.43
CA LEU A 34 -6.88 11.67 -19.13
C LEU A 34 -7.44 13.06 -18.75
N GLY A 35 -6.85 13.75 -17.76
CA GLY A 35 -7.34 15.05 -17.31
C GLY A 35 -8.64 15.01 -16.50
N GLN A 36 -9.10 13.83 -16.08
CA GLN A 36 -10.37 13.63 -15.36
C GLN A 36 -10.19 13.40 -13.85
N CYS A 37 -9.00 13.70 -13.31
CA CYS A 37 -8.68 13.33 -11.94
C CYS A 37 -9.23 14.33 -10.92
N SER A 38 -10.34 13.98 -10.28
CA SER A 38 -10.96 14.79 -9.23
C SER A 38 -10.28 14.66 -7.86
N ASN A 39 -9.52 13.57 -7.64
CA ASN A 39 -9.06 13.19 -6.30
C ASN A 39 -7.53 13.12 -6.16
N ILE A 40 -6.87 14.28 -6.30
CA ILE A 40 -5.39 14.40 -6.22
C ILE A 40 -4.86 13.98 -4.83
N SER A 41 -5.61 14.27 -3.77
CA SER A 41 -5.27 13.90 -2.38
C SER A 41 -5.10 12.38 -2.20
N ARG A 42 -5.83 11.57 -2.98
CA ARG A 42 -5.80 10.11 -2.90
C ARG A 42 -4.43 9.53 -3.28
N PHE A 43 -3.68 10.17 -4.18
CA PHE A 43 -2.31 9.76 -4.52
C PHE A 43 -1.37 9.74 -3.32
N GLY A 44 -1.49 10.73 -2.43
CA GLY A 44 -0.66 10.81 -1.22
C GLY A 44 -1.02 9.70 -0.24
N LEU A 45 -2.32 9.43 -0.06
CA LEU A 45 -2.83 8.38 0.82
C LEU A 45 -2.42 6.98 0.35
N ILE A 46 -2.53 6.68 -0.94
CA ILE A 46 -2.12 5.38 -1.50
C ILE A 46 -0.62 5.18 -1.36
N ARG A 47 0.20 6.19 -1.70
CA ARG A 47 1.66 6.10 -1.52
C ARG A 47 2.05 5.83 -0.07
N LYS A 48 1.43 6.53 0.89
CA LYS A 48 1.65 6.29 2.33
C LYS A 48 1.21 4.88 2.75
N SER A 49 0.09 4.39 2.22
CA SER A 49 -0.41 3.05 2.53
C SER A 49 0.51 1.95 1.98
N ILE A 50 0.99 2.10 0.74
CA ILE A 50 1.98 1.20 0.13
C ILE A 50 3.26 1.17 0.97
N ALA A 51 3.77 2.35 1.36
CA ALA A 51 4.98 2.43 2.19
C ALA A 51 4.82 1.70 3.52
N ARG A 52 3.69 1.92 4.23
CA ARG A 52 3.41 1.24 5.51
C ARG A 52 3.36 -0.28 5.38
N VAL A 53 2.72 -0.80 4.33
CA VAL A 53 2.64 -2.25 4.07
C VAL A 53 4.03 -2.83 3.80
N LEU A 54 4.84 -2.17 2.96
CA LEU A 54 6.20 -2.60 2.66
C LEU A 54 7.10 -2.56 3.91
N THR A 55 6.96 -1.55 4.77
CA THR A 55 7.69 -1.47 6.03
C THR A 55 7.40 -2.67 6.92
N ILE A 56 6.13 -3.02 7.14
CA ILE A 56 5.76 -4.16 8.00
C ILE A 56 6.22 -5.50 7.41
N LEU A 57 6.13 -5.67 6.09
CA LEU A 57 6.67 -6.86 5.42
C LEU A 57 8.19 -6.98 5.62
N ASN A 58 8.91 -5.86 5.57
CA ASN A 58 10.35 -5.86 5.82
C ASN A 58 10.68 -6.05 7.31
N GLU A 59 9.90 -5.48 8.24
CA GLU A 59 10.02 -5.74 9.69
C GLU A 59 9.92 -7.25 9.96
N ARG A 60 8.90 -7.93 9.43
CA ARG A 60 8.72 -9.37 9.56
C ARG A 60 9.87 -10.18 8.96
N ARG A 61 10.34 -9.79 7.77
CA ARG A 61 11.47 -10.45 7.11
C ARG A 61 12.75 -10.36 7.96
N ILE A 62 13.00 -9.20 8.59
CA ILE A 62 14.15 -9.00 9.48
C ILE A 62 13.98 -9.81 10.78
N GLU A 63 12.77 -9.90 11.33
CA GLU A 63 12.49 -10.75 12.50
C GLU A 63 12.72 -12.24 12.20
N GLU A 64 12.27 -12.72 11.04
CA GLU A 64 12.52 -14.10 10.56
C GLU A 64 14.01 -14.39 10.35
N GLU A 65 14.79 -13.41 9.90
CA GLU A 65 16.24 -13.55 9.66
C GLU A 65 17.07 -13.52 10.95
N ASN A 66 16.56 -12.90 12.02
CA ASN A 66 17.21 -12.82 13.32
C ASN A 66 16.81 -13.95 14.29
N ALA A 67 15.86 -14.81 13.89
CA ALA A 67 15.37 -15.96 14.66
C ALA A 67 16.10 -17.26 14.25
#